data_AF-A0A8T6N504-F1
#
_entry.id   AF-A0A8T6N504-F1
#
_cell.length_a   1.000
_cell.length_b   1.000
_cell.length_c   1.000
_cell.angle_alpha   90.00
_cell.angle_beta   90.00
_cell.angle_gamma   90.00
#
_symmetry.space_group_name_H-M   'P 1'
#
loop_
_entity.id
_entity.type
_entity.pdbx_description
1 polymer ?
#
loop_
_entity_poly.entity_id
_entity_poly.type
_entity_poly.pdbx_seq_one_letter_code
_entity_poly.pdbx_strand_id
1 'polypeptide(L)'
;MMTKAGKIIDQVTGNPAFDGLGGYYIFLRRVLIPILLAGVCLSSYSLANTWFDHGFSIVFAGMATGLSVGPILALERMYGIWLKR
;
A
#
# COMPACT_ATOMS: atom_id res chain seq x y z
N MET A 1 9.33 34.59 -0.96
CA MET A 1 8.35 34.11 -1.96
C MET A 1 8.58 32.61 -2.18
N MET A 2 7.65 31.73 -1.80
CA MET A 2 7.78 30.29 -2.07
C MET A 2 7.49 29.99 -3.55
N THR A 3 8.41 29.28 -4.20
CA THR A 3 8.32 28.84 -5.60
C THR A 3 7.12 27.91 -5.79
N LYS A 4 6.45 27.93 -6.96
CA LYS A 4 5.31 27.03 -7.25
C LYS A 4 5.64 25.55 -7.00
N ALA A 5 6.87 25.13 -7.27
CA ALA A 5 7.37 23.79 -6.94
C ALA A 5 7.34 23.50 -5.43
N GLY A 6 7.69 24.47 -4.59
CA GLY A 6 7.61 24.36 -3.13
C GLY A 6 6.17 24.15 -2.66
N LYS A 7 5.19 24.83 -3.25
CA LYS A 7 3.76 24.57 -2.95
C LYS A 7 3.30 23.17 -3.36
N ILE A 8 3.78 22.65 -4.49
CA ILE A 8 3.42 21.30 -4.95
C ILE A 8 4.06 20.25 -4.05
N ILE A 9 5.34 20.43 -3.69
CA ILE A 9 6.04 19.54 -2.76
C ILE A 9 5.39 19.58 -1.37
N ASP A 10 4.98 20.76 -0.90
CA ASP A 10 4.28 20.95 0.37
C ASP A 10 2.85 20.37 0.33
N GLN A 11 2.16 20.39 -0.82
CA GLN A 11 0.88 19.69 -0.99
C GLN A 11 1.01 18.17 -1.09
N VAL A 12 2.11 17.67 -1.64
CA VAL A 12 2.40 16.23 -1.74
C VAL A 12 2.91 15.66 -0.42
N THR A 13 3.67 16.46 0.34
CA THR A 13 4.25 16.08 1.65
C THR A 13 3.26 16.35 2.79
N GLY A 14 2.65 17.53 2.79
CA GLY A 14 1.55 17.94 3.66
C GLY A 14 0.19 17.52 3.11
N ASN A 15 0.06 16.27 2.63
CA ASN A 15 -1.27 15.72 2.45
C ASN A 15 -1.90 15.69 3.85
N PRO A 16 -2.98 16.44 4.10
CA PRO A 16 -3.45 16.68 5.46
C PRO A 16 -3.80 15.35 6.15
N ALA A 17 -4.08 14.26 5.40
CA ALA A 17 -4.34 12.92 5.94
C ALA A 17 -3.23 12.39 6.86
N PHE A 18 -2.00 12.89 6.71
CA PHE A 18 -0.86 12.50 7.55
C PHE A 18 -0.75 13.29 8.86
N ASP A 19 -1.29 14.51 8.92
CA ASP A 19 -1.30 15.34 10.13
C ASP A 19 -2.41 14.95 11.13
N GLY A 20 -3.47 14.27 10.66
CA GLY A 20 -4.60 13.89 11.52
C GLY A 20 -4.32 12.73 12.49
N LEU A 21 -3.24 11.98 12.29
CA LEU A 21 -2.96 10.71 13.00
C LEU A 21 -1.65 10.70 13.79
N GLY A 22 -1.07 11.88 14.03
CA GLY A 22 -0.01 12.09 15.02
C GLY A 22 1.25 11.24 14.81
N GLY A 23 1.87 11.27 13.62
CA GLY A 23 3.21 10.70 13.36
C GLY A 23 3.35 9.17 13.42
N TYR A 24 2.56 8.48 14.24
CA TYR A 24 2.53 7.03 14.44
C TYR A 24 2.06 6.29 13.17
N TYR A 25 1.24 6.95 12.36
CA TYR A 25 0.71 6.40 11.13
C TYR A 25 1.79 6.11 10.07
N ILE A 26 2.89 6.87 10.05
CA ILE A 26 4.00 6.63 9.10
C ILE A 26 4.72 5.31 9.45
N PHE A 27 4.90 5.02 10.74
CA PHE A 27 5.48 3.76 11.21
C PHE A 27 4.54 2.59 10.94
N LEU A 28 3.27 2.72 11.29
CA LEU A 28 2.27 1.69 10.99
C LEU A 28 2.18 1.42 9.49
N ARG A 29 2.20 2.46 8.63
CA ARG A 29 2.15 2.30 7.17
C ARG A 29 3.34 1.51 6.63
N ARG A 30 4.55 1.76 7.14
CA ARG A 30 5.79 1.06 6.74
C ARG A 30 5.84 -0.39 7.19
N VAL A 31 5.01 -0.80 8.14
CA VAL A 31 4.93 -2.17 8.64
C VAL A 31 3.70 -2.90 8.08
N LEU A 32 2.54 -2.24 8.09
CA LEU A 32 1.26 -2.79 7.67
C LEU A 32 1.21 -3.07 6.17
N ILE A 33 1.70 -2.15 5.32
CA ILE A 33 1.68 -2.37 3.87
C ILE A 33 2.52 -3.60 3.48
N PRO A 34 3.78 -3.74 3.96
CA PRO A 34 4.55 -4.97 3.70
C PRO A 34 3.90 -6.23 4.25
N ILE A 35 3.29 -6.19 5.44
CA ILE A 35 2.60 -7.37 6.01
C ILE A 35 1.39 -7.76 5.15
N LEU A 36 0.58 -6.79 4.70
CA LEU A 36 -0.55 -7.06 3.82
C LEU A 36 -0.08 -7.65 2.48
N LEU A 37 0.97 -7.10 1.88
CA LEU A 37 1.54 -7.64 0.65
C LEU A 37 2.11 -9.05 0.85
N ALA A 38 2.76 -9.33 1.98
CA ALA A 38 3.22 -10.66 2.32
C ALA A 38 2.04 -11.65 2.48
N GLY A 39 0.95 -11.22 3.12
CA GLY A 39 -0.28 -11.99 3.24
C GLY A 39 -0.93 -12.30 1.89
N VAL A 40 -1.01 -11.32 1.00
CA VAL A 40 -1.49 -11.50 -0.38
C VAL A 40 -0.60 -12.48 -1.15
N CYS A 41 0.72 -12.35 -1.01
CA CYS A 41 1.68 -13.24 -1.68
C CYS A 41 1.50 -14.70 -1.22
N LEU A 42 1.50 -14.92 0.10
CA LEU A 42 1.38 -16.25 0.69
C LEU A 42 0.02 -16.89 0.40
N SER A 43 -1.07 -16.12 0.48
CA SER A 43 -2.41 -16.62 0.16
C SER A 43 -2.55 -16.96 -1.33
N SER A 44 -2.05 -16.10 -2.22
CA SER A 44 -2.06 -16.35 -3.66
C SER A 44 -1.23 -17.57 -4.03
N TYR A 45 -0.06 -17.73 -3.42
CA TYR A 45 0.78 -18.91 -3.59
C TYR A 45 0.09 -20.18 -3.09
N SER A 46 -0.47 -20.16 -1.87
CA SER A 46 -1.16 -21.32 -1.29
C SER A 46 -2.36 -21.75 -2.13
N LEU A 47 -3.10 -20.79 -2.69
CA LEU A 47 -4.22 -21.07 -3.56
C LEU A 47 -3.76 -21.64 -4.90
N ALA A 48 -2.76 -21.02 -5.53
CA ALA A 48 -2.21 -21.48 -6.81
C ALA A 48 -1.58 -22.88 -6.70
N ASN A 49 -0.86 -23.16 -5.61
CA ASN A 49 -0.20 -24.43 -5.36
C ASN A 49 -1.21 -25.59 -5.12
N THR A 50 -2.49 -25.29 -4.90
CA THR A 50 -3.55 -26.31 -4.83
C THR A 50 -3.90 -26.87 -6.21
N TRP A 51 -3.72 -26.07 -7.28
CA TRP A 51 -4.21 -26.38 -8.63
C TRP A 51 -3.10 -26.47 -9.68
N PHE A 52 -1.94 -25.86 -9.43
CA PHE A 52 -0.85 -25.72 -10.40
C PHE A 52 0.50 -26.17 -9.85
N ASP A 53 1.46 -26.38 -10.76
CA ASP A 53 2.84 -26.69 -10.42
C ASP A 53 3.51 -25.59 -9.59
N HIS A 54 4.54 -25.98 -8.84
CA HIS A 54 5.29 -25.10 -7.95
C HIS A 54 5.86 -23.87 -8.69
N GLY A 55 6.45 -24.07 -9.87
CA GLY A 55 7.03 -22.98 -10.66
C GLY A 55 6.00 -21.95 -11.13
N PHE A 56 4.82 -22.41 -11.57
CA PHE A 56 3.73 -21.52 -11.96
C PHE A 56 3.14 -20.77 -10.76
N SER A 57 3.01 -21.46 -9.62
CA SER A 57 2.45 -20.90 -8.39
C SER A 57 3.28 -19.73 -7.85
N ILE A 58 4.61 -19.78 -7.97
CA ILE A 58 5.51 -18.69 -7.58
C ILE A 58 5.31 -17.47 -8.49
N VAL A 59 5.27 -17.68 -9.81
CA VAL A 59 5.08 -16.59 -10.78
C VAL A 59 3.72 -15.93 -10.58
N PHE A 60 2.67 -16.74 -10.41
CA PHE A 60 1.32 -16.26 -10.16
C PHE A 60 1.23 -15.44 -8.86
N ALA A 61 1.84 -15.91 -7.77
CA ALA A 61 1.88 -15.18 -6.51
C ALA A 61 2.61 -13.85 -6.62
N GLY A 62 3.71 -13.80 -7.36
CA GLY A 62 4.45 -12.56 -7.65
C GLY A 62 3.60 -11.55 -8.44
N MET A 63 2.89 -12.01 -9.47
CA MET A 63 1.98 -11.17 -10.27
C MET A 63 0.82 -10.64 -9.42
N ALA A 64 0.17 -11.51 -8.65
CA ALA A 64 -0.94 -11.14 -7.77
C ALA A 64 -0.51 -10.09 -6.72
N THR A 65 0.67 -10.26 -6.13
CA THR A 65 1.23 -9.31 -5.16
C THR A 65 1.56 -7.98 -5.82
N GLY A 66 2.21 -7.98 -6.98
CA GLY A 66 2.56 -6.78 -7.74
C GLY A 66 1.33 -5.96 -8.16
N LEU A 67 0.29 -6.63 -8.65
CA LEU A 67 -0.98 -5.99 -9.01
C LEU A 67 -1.73 -5.43 -7.80
N SER A 68 -1.56 -6.05 -6.62
CA SER A 68 -2.21 -5.61 -5.38
C SER A 68 -1.59 -4.36 -4.76
N VAL A 69 -0.36 -3.99 -5.12
CA VAL A 69 0.31 -2.78 -4.59
C VAL A 69 -0.52 -1.52 -4.84
N GLY A 70 -1.01 -1.33 -6.07
CA GLY A 70 -1.80 -0.15 -6.44
C GLY A 70 -3.09 -0.01 -5.63
N PRO A 71 -3.98 -1.03 -5.65
CA PRO A 71 -5.20 -1.04 -4.86
C PRO A 71 -4.97 -0.86 -3.35
N ILE A 72 -3.96 -1.49 -2.76
CA ILE A 72 -3.65 -1.35 -1.32
C ILE A 72 -3.30 0.10 -0.98
N LEU A 73 -2.50 0.77 -1.81
CA LEU A 73 -2.16 2.19 -1.61
C LEU A 73 -3.38 3.11 -1.82
N ALA A 74 -4.25 2.79 -2.78
CA ALA A 74 -5.48 3.55 -3.01
C ALA A 74 -6.45 3.43 -1.82
N LEU A 75 -6.62 2.21 -1.27
CA LEU A 75 -7.45 1.96 -0.09
C LEU A 75 -6.91 2.70 1.14
N GLU A 76 -5.59 2.72 1.34
CA GLU A 76 -4.96 3.49 2.42
C GLU A 76 -5.28 4.98 2.30
N ARG A 77 -5.18 5.53 1.09
CA ARG A 77 -5.53 6.93 0.83
C ARG A 77 -7.02 7.22 1.06
N MET A 78 -7.91 6.31 0.64
CA MET A 78 -9.35 6.44 0.88
C MET A 78 -9.69 6.42 2.37
N TYR A 79 -9.10 5.50 3.12
CA TYR A 79 -9.28 5.42 4.56
C TYR A 79 -8.82 6.70 5.26
N GLY A 80 -7.67 7.25 4.86
CA GLY A 80 -7.17 8.53 5.39
C GLY A 80 -8.09 9.72 5.09
N ILE A 81 -8.81 9.73 3.97
CA ILE A 81 -9.83 10.75 3.65
C ILE A 81 -11.08 10.56 4.50
N TRP A 82 -11.54 9.31 4.68
CA TRP A 82 -12.74 8.99 5.44
C TRP A 82 -12.58 9.32 6.92
N LEU A 83 -11.44 8.98 7.52
CA LEU A 83 -11.16 9.25 8.94
C LEU A 83 -11.01 10.74 9.25
N LYS A 84 -10.75 11.56 8.23
CA LYS A 84 -10.57 13.01 8.34
C LYS A 84 -11.86 13.81 8.30
N ARG A 85 -12.96 13.14 7.96
CA ARG A 85 -14.28 13.72 7.82
C ARG A 85 -15.02 13.62 9.15
#